data_AF-A0A9X5BJJ4-F1
#
_entry.id   AF-A0A9X5BJJ4-F1
#
_cell.length_a   1.000
_cell.length_b   1.000
_cell.length_c   1.000
_cell.angle_alpha   90.00
_cell.angle_beta   90.00
_cell.angle_gamma   90.00
#
_symmetry.space_group_name_H-M   'P 1'
#
loop_
_entity.id
_entity.type
_entity.pdbx_description
1 polymer ?
#
loop_
_entity_poly.entity_id
_entity_poly.type
_entity_poly.pdbx_seq_one_letter_code
_entity_poly.pdbx_strand_id
1 'polypeptide(L)'
;MFMKRENNYDLLRILSTFAVIMIHVSDSWFSSAVNQITEYNTNIKDIQASFFICFYNSISRFAVPCFIMLSGALIISNSKNAEYKKFYAKTFAKVGVPTVIFSLLYILYRLPFCFWGEEKEIISLLKDILKGSPMYHMWYLYMLIGIYALTPIVIRFKNSITEKTFYNLDSRS
;
A
#
# COMPACT_ATOMS: atom_id res chain seq x y z
N MET A 1 7.95 -11.99 26.40
CA MET A 1 6.48 -11.79 26.40
C MET A 1 5.97 -12.04 24.99
N PHE A 2 5.40 -13.23 24.75
CA PHE A 2 4.78 -13.55 23.47
C PHE A 2 3.43 -12.84 23.41
N MET A 3 3.20 -11.98 22.41
CA MET A 3 1.88 -11.39 22.18
C MET A 3 0.89 -12.53 21.92
N LYS A 4 -0.21 -12.54 22.67
CA LYS A 4 -1.33 -13.46 22.45
C LYS A 4 -1.87 -13.21 21.04
N ARG A 5 -2.13 -14.27 20.29
CA ARG A 5 -2.69 -14.17 18.93
C ARG A 5 -4.14 -13.70 19.04
N GLU A 6 -4.42 -12.52 18.53
CA GLU A 6 -5.76 -11.93 18.51
C GLU A 6 -6.50 -12.39 17.25
N ASN A 7 -7.49 -13.27 17.40
CA ASN A 7 -8.27 -13.82 16.27
C ASN A 7 -8.95 -12.72 15.43
N ASN A 8 -9.26 -11.58 16.05
CA ASN A 8 -9.88 -10.43 15.37
C ASN A 8 -8.97 -9.82 14.31
N TYR A 9 -7.65 -9.73 14.56
CA TYR A 9 -6.70 -9.19 13.57
C TYR A 9 -6.51 -10.13 12.39
N ASP A 10 -6.55 -11.44 12.63
CA ASP A 10 -6.45 -12.42 11.56
C ASP A 10 -7.71 -12.44 10.69
N LEU A 11 -8.91 -12.33 11.28
CA LEU A 11 -10.15 -12.17 10.52
C LEU A 11 -10.12 -10.91 9.65
N LEU A 12 -9.67 -9.78 10.20
CA LEU A 12 -9.57 -8.53 9.45
C LEU A 12 -8.58 -8.63 8.28
N ARG A 13 -7.47 -9.36 8.44
CA ARG A 13 -6.54 -9.64 7.34
C ARG A 13 -7.17 -10.48 6.24
N ILE A 14 -7.92 -11.51 6.61
CA ILE A 14 -8.62 -12.37 5.65
C ILE A 14 -9.59 -11.53 4.81
N LEU A 15 -10.45 -10.75 5.48
CA LEU A 15 -11.41 -9.86 4.81
C LEU A 15 -10.72 -8.82 3.92
N SER A 16 -9.65 -8.20 4.42
CA SER A 16 -8.87 -7.23 3.63
C SER A 16 -8.21 -7.89 2.41
N THR A 17 -7.73 -9.13 2.53
CA THR A 17 -7.13 -9.85 1.40
C THR A 17 -8.16 -10.11 0.30
N PHE A 18 -9.37 -10.57 0.66
CA PHE A 18 -10.47 -10.73 -0.29
C PHE A 18 -10.85 -9.41 -0.96
N ALA A 19 -10.94 -8.33 -0.20
CA ALA A 19 -11.25 -7.02 -0.74
C ALA A 19 -10.14 -6.49 -1.70
N VAL A 20 -8.86 -6.72 -1.42
CA VAL A 20 -7.77 -6.38 -2.38
C VAL A 20 -7.92 -7.14 -3.70
N ILE A 21 -8.21 -8.44 -3.63
CA ILE A 21 -8.47 -9.25 -4.84
C ILE A 21 -9.65 -8.65 -5.62
N MET A 22 -10.74 -8.31 -4.91
CA MET A 22 -11.92 -7.73 -5.53
C MET A 22 -11.65 -6.37 -6.19
N ILE A 23 -10.81 -5.50 -5.60
CA ILE A 23 -10.37 -4.25 -6.27
C ILE A 23 -9.67 -4.57 -7.59
N HIS A 24 -8.68 -5.46 -7.58
CA HIS A 24 -7.87 -5.73 -8.77
C HIS A 24 -8.65 -6.41 -9.89
N VAL A 25 -9.55 -7.32 -9.54
CA VAL A 25 -10.48 -7.90 -10.51
C VAL A 25 -11.38 -6.80 -11.07
N SER A 26 -12.04 -6.04 -10.21
CA SER A 26 -12.98 -4.98 -10.66
C SER A 26 -12.30 -3.93 -11.54
N ASP A 27 -11.05 -3.54 -11.25
CA ASP A 27 -10.29 -2.56 -12.02
C ASP A 27 -9.91 -3.08 -13.42
N SER A 28 -9.53 -4.37 -13.51
CA SER A 28 -9.25 -5.03 -14.80
C SER A 28 -10.49 -5.07 -15.69
N TRP A 29 -11.64 -5.36 -15.10
CA TRP A 29 -12.94 -5.35 -15.78
C TRP A 29 -13.40 -3.94 -16.15
N PHE A 30 -13.16 -2.95 -15.28
CA PHE A 30 -13.45 -1.54 -15.55
C PHE A 30 -12.72 -1.03 -16.77
N SER A 31 -11.39 -1.25 -16.84
CA SER A 31 -10.58 -0.83 -17.99
C SER A 31 -11.08 -1.45 -19.30
N SER A 32 -11.48 -2.73 -19.25
CA SER A 32 -12.01 -3.46 -20.41
C SER A 32 -13.40 -2.97 -20.84
N ALA A 33 -14.25 -2.58 -19.88
CA ALA A 33 -15.59 -2.06 -20.15
C ALA A 33 -15.58 -0.62 -20.68
N VAL A 34 -14.74 0.25 -20.12
CA VAL A 34 -14.61 1.66 -20.56
C VAL A 34 -14.09 1.75 -21.98
N ASN A 35 -13.12 0.91 -22.36
CA ASN A 35 -12.60 0.87 -23.73
C ASN A 35 -13.70 0.51 -24.75
N GLN A 36 -14.59 -0.43 -24.41
CA GLN A 36 -15.71 -0.83 -25.27
C GLN A 36 -16.79 0.26 -25.40
N ILE A 37 -17.12 0.94 -24.28
CA ILE A 37 -18.11 2.03 -24.27
C ILE A 37 -17.69 3.22 -25.13
N THR A 38 -16.38 3.49 -25.19
CA THR A 38 -15.82 4.63 -25.94
C THR A 38 -15.83 4.37 -27.46
N GLU A 39 -15.83 3.10 -27.87
CA GLU A 39 -15.71 2.68 -29.27
C GLU A 39 -17.07 2.30 -29.91
N TYR A 40 -17.99 1.72 -29.14
CA TYR A 40 -19.31 1.28 -29.61
C TYR A 40 -20.43 1.86 -28.74
N ASN A 41 -21.15 2.84 -29.31
CA ASN A 41 -22.26 3.59 -28.73
C ASN A 41 -23.09 2.85 -27.63
N THR A 42 -23.32 3.54 -26.51
CA THR A 42 -23.75 3.00 -25.20
C THR A 42 -24.99 2.09 -25.24
N ASN A 43 -24.86 0.81 -24.84
CA ASN A 43 -26.00 -0.03 -24.48
C ASN A 43 -26.35 0.08 -22.98
N ILE A 44 -27.63 -0.05 -22.62
CA ILE A 44 -28.11 -0.03 -21.22
C ILE A 44 -27.44 -1.12 -20.35
N LYS A 45 -27.04 -2.24 -20.96
CA LYS A 45 -26.31 -3.33 -20.28
C LYS A 45 -24.90 -2.90 -19.84
N ASP A 46 -24.24 -2.02 -20.60
CA ASP A 46 -22.89 -1.53 -20.29
C ASP A 46 -22.91 -0.55 -19.10
N ILE A 47 -24.00 0.21 -18.98
CA ILE A 47 -24.24 1.12 -17.85
C ILE A 47 -24.48 0.32 -16.56
N GLN A 48 -25.29 -0.73 -16.61
CA GLN A 48 -25.54 -1.59 -15.44
C GLN A 48 -24.25 -2.32 -15.00
N ALA A 49 -23.49 -2.88 -15.93
CA ALA A 49 -22.21 -3.50 -15.64
C ALA A 49 -21.22 -2.52 -14.99
N SER A 50 -21.13 -1.29 -15.53
CA SER A 50 -20.28 -0.23 -15.00
C SER A 50 -20.67 0.16 -13.56
N PHE A 51 -21.98 0.22 -13.26
CA PHE A 51 -22.46 0.50 -11.91
C PHE A 51 -21.99 -0.56 -10.91
N PHE A 52 -22.16 -1.85 -11.22
CA PHE A 52 -21.71 -2.93 -10.34
C PHE A 52 -20.19 -2.93 -10.16
N ILE A 53 -19.42 -2.69 -11.22
CA ILE A 53 -17.95 -2.58 -11.15
C ILE A 53 -17.55 -1.44 -10.20
N CYS A 54 -18.15 -0.25 -10.35
CA CYS A 54 -17.89 0.88 -9.47
C CYS A 54 -18.29 0.59 -8.02
N PHE A 55 -19.40 -0.11 -7.80
CA PHE A 55 -19.87 -0.51 -6.48
C PHE A 55 -18.87 -1.47 -5.79
N TYR A 56 -18.46 -2.54 -6.48
CA TYR A 56 -17.49 -3.50 -5.95
C TYR A 56 -16.11 -2.89 -5.72
N ASN A 57 -15.68 -1.98 -6.61
CA ASN A 57 -14.44 -1.22 -6.40
C ASN A 57 -14.55 -0.35 -5.14
N SER A 58 -15.65 0.40 -4.99
CA SER A 58 -15.85 1.33 -3.86
C SER A 58 -15.92 0.61 -2.51
N ILE A 59 -16.70 -0.47 -2.42
CA ILE A 59 -16.83 -1.23 -1.17
C ILE A 59 -15.54 -1.93 -0.79
N SER A 60 -14.68 -2.26 -1.75
CA SER A 60 -13.44 -2.99 -1.45
C SER A 60 -12.28 -2.08 -1.05
N ARG A 61 -12.38 -0.76 -1.27
CA ARG A 61 -11.33 0.23 -0.98
C ARG A 61 -10.90 0.32 0.48
N PHE A 62 -11.71 -0.17 1.44
CA PHE A 62 -11.29 -0.21 2.85
C PHE A 62 -10.09 -1.13 3.10
N ALA A 63 -9.80 -2.05 2.18
CA ALA A 63 -8.76 -3.05 2.36
C ALA A 63 -7.38 -2.42 2.60
N VAL A 64 -7.03 -1.40 1.81
CA VAL A 64 -5.74 -0.71 1.87
C VAL A 64 -5.53 -0.02 3.23
N PRO A 65 -6.42 0.87 3.71
CA PRO A 65 -6.27 1.46 5.03
C PRO A 65 -6.31 0.42 6.15
N CYS A 66 -7.10 -0.65 6.04
CA CYS A 66 -7.09 -1.72 7.04
C CYS A 66 -5.74 -2.43 7.13
N PHE A 67 -5.07 -2.72 6.01
CA PHE A 67 -3.72 -3.29 6.01
C PHE A 67 -2.69 -2.35 6.64
N ILE A 68 -2.77 -1.05 6.34
CA ILE A 68 -1.90 -0.03 6.92
C ILE A 68 -2.10 0.02 8.45
N MET A 69 -3.35 0.06 8.92
CA MET A 69 -3.68 0.10 10.34
C MET A 69 -3.22 -1.15 11.08
N LEU A 70 -3.45 -2.34 10.50
CA LEU A 70 -2.98 -3.61 11.07
C LEU A 70 -1.47 -3.65 11.18
N SER A 71 -0.75 -3.20 10.15
CA SER A 71 0.71 -3.12 10.19
C SER A 71 1.18 -2.14 11.26
N GLY A 72 0.60 -0.94 11.30
CA GLY A 72 0.91 0.09 12.29
C GLY A 72 0.68 -0.38 13.72
N ALA A 73 -0.44 -1.03 14.00
CA ALA A 73 -0.76 -1.58 15.31
C ALA A 73 0.29 -2.59 15.80
N LEU A 74 0.76 -3.48 14.93
CA LEU A 74 1.81 -4.45 15.26
C LEU A 74 3.19 -3.83 15.44
N ILE A 75 3.49 -2.77 14.67
CA ILE A 75 4.79 -2.10 14.76
C ILE A 75 4.86 -1.27 16.04
N ILE A 76 3.79 -0.54 16.38
CA ILE A 76 3.69 0.34 17.55
C ILE A 76 3.57 -0.46 18.85
N SER A 77 3.00 -1.67 18.83
CA SER A 77 2.89 -2.53 20.02
C SER A 77 4.23 -3.14 20.44
N ASN A 78 5.21 -3.19 19.54
CA ASN A 78 6.50 -3.80 19.82
C ASN A 78 7.54 -2.74 20.24
N SER A 79 7.80 -2.68 21.56
CA SER A 79 8.76 -1.75 22.16
C SER A 79 10.19 -1.89 21.61
N LYS A 80 10.57 -3.05 21.07
CA LYS A 80 11.89 -3.26 20.43
C LYS A 80 12.06 -2.46 19.13
N ASN A 81 10.97 -1.96 18.55
CA ASN A 81 11.01 -1.10 17.37
C ASN A 81 11.33 0.37 17.70
N ALA A 82 11.49 0.73 18.99
CA ALA A 82 11.95 2.05 19.40
C ALA A 82 13.41 2.33 19.00
N GLU A 83 14.21 1.29 18.73
CA GLU A 83 15.57 1.43 18.24
C GLU A 83 15.57 1.75 16.73
N TYR A 84 15.74 3.04 16.38
CA TYR A 84 15.61 3.56 15.02
C TYR A 84 16.45 2.83 13.98
N LYS A 85 17.74 2.61 14.26
CA LYS A 85 18.67 1.98 13.32
C LYS A 85 18.25 0.55 12.98
N LYS A 86 17.88 -0.21 14.01
CA LYS A 86 17.46 -1.62 13.87
C LYS A 86 16.11 -1.74 13.18
N PHE A 87 15.20 -0.81 13.47
CA PHE A 87 13.90 -0.73 12.80
C PHE A 87 14.09 -0.44 11.31
N TYR A 88 14.83 0.61 10.95
CA TYR A 88 15.04 0.97 9.54
C TYR A 88 15.77 -0.13 8.76
N ALA A 89 16.81 -0.76 9.33
CA ALA A 89 17.50 -1.87 8.68
C ALA A 89 16.56 -3.06 8.40
N LYS A 90 15.75 -3.43 9.39
CA LYS A 90 14.76 -4.52 9.26
C LYS A 90 13.67 -4.19 8.25
N THR A 91 13.19 -2.95 8.27
CA THR A 91 12.15 -2.48 7.37
C THR A 91 12.66 -2.37 5.94
N PHE A 92 13.88 -1.86 5.74
CA PHE A 92 14.53 -1.80 4.45
C PHE A 92 14.74 -3.20 3.87
N ALA A 93 15.19 -4.17 4.67
CA ALA A 93 15.33 -5.56 4.21
C ALA A 93 14.00 -6.18 3.77
N LYS A 94 12.89 -5.83 4.43
CA LYS A 94 11.57 -6.42 4.14
C LYS A 94 10.77 -5.73 3.06
N VAL A 95 10.94 -4.42 2.88
CA VAL A 95 10.15 -3.61 1.94
C VAL A 95 11.03 -2.93 0.91
N GLY A 96 12.12 -2.30 1.35
CA GLY A 96 13.06 -1.61 0.47
C GLY A 96 13.72 -2.55 -0.55
N VAL A 97 14.26 -3.68 -0.10
CA VAL A 97 14.93 -4.67 -0.98
C VAL A 97 13.97 -5.21 -2.04
N PRO A 98 12.76 -5.72 -1.71
CA PRO A 98 11.80 -6.11 -2.74
C PRO A 98 11.46 -4.96 -3.69
N THR A 99 11.25 -3.75 -3.19
CA THR A 99 10.92 -2.58 -4.04
C THR A 99 12.01 -2.31 -5.06
N VAL A 100 13.28 -2.33 -4.63
CA VAL A 100 14.43 -2.12 -5.53
C VAL A 100 14.54 -3.26 -6.54
N ILE A 101 14.41 -4.52 -6.11
CA ILE A 101 14.49 -5.68 -7.00
C ILE A 101 13.40 -5.62 -8.07
N PHE A 102 12.13 -5.41 -7.68
CA PHE A 102 11.03 -5.33 -8.64
C PHE A 102 11.12 -4.12 -9.56
N SER A 103 11.62 -2.98 -9.06
CA SER A 103 11.87 -1.80 -9.89
C SER A 103 12.97 -2.07 -10.93
N LEU A 104 14.05 -2.76 -10.53
CA LEU A 104 15.12 -3.15 -11.46
C LEU A 104 14.62 -4.15 -12.50
N LEU A 105 13.88 -5.18 -12.09
CA LEU A 105 13.28 -6.15 -13.02
C LEU A 105 12.35 -5.46 -14.03
N TYR A 106 11.57 -4.47 -13.59
CA TYR A 106 10.71 -3.69 -14.48
C TYR A 106 11.51 -2.87 -15.49
N ILE A 107 12.57 -2.19 -15.05
CA ILE A 107 13.46 -1.44 -15.94
C ILE A 107 14.10 -2.39 -16.97
N LEU A 108 14.61 -3.55 -16.53
CA LEU A 108 15.17 -4.58 -17.41
C LEU A 108 14.16 -5.12 -18.42
N TYR A 109 12.90 -5.27 -18.01
CA TYR A 109 11.82 -5.69 -18.91
C TYR A 109 11.49 -4.62 -19.97
N ARG A 110 11.48 -3.33 -19.61
CA ARG A 110 11.17 -2.22 -20.54
C ARG A 110 12.35 -1.81 -21.42
N LEU A 111 13.59 -2.03 -20.98
CA LEU A 111 14.80 -1.61 -21.69
C LEU A 111 14.84 -2.08 -23.17
N PRO A 112 14.57 -3.36 -23.51
CA PRO A 112 14.55 -3.82 -24.89
C PRO A 112 13.52 -3.10 -25.79
N PHE A 113 12.37 -2.71 -25.24
CA PHE A 113 11.36 -1.96 -25.97
C PHE A 113 11.82 -0.53 -26.24
N CYS A 114 12.53 0.11 -25.31
CA CYS A 114 13.10 1.44 -25.51
C CYS A 114 14.21 1.50 -26.57
N PHE A 115 14.94 0.40 -26.79
CA PHE A 115 15.95 0.34 -27.86
C PHE A 115 15.35 0.07 -29.24
N TRP A 116 14.11 -0.43 -29.30
CA TRP A 116 13.35 -0.64 -30.55
C TRP A 116 12.27 0.42 -30.81
N GLY A 117 11.96 1.29 -29.84
CA GLY A 117 10.96 2.36 -29.92
C GLY A 117 11.55 3.78 -29.91
N GLU A 118 10.68 4.79 -30.08
CA GLU A 118 11.06 6.22 -30.11
C GLU A 118 11.66 6.71 -28.78
N GLU A 119 12.56 7.72 -28.84
CA GLU A 119 13.23 8.36 -27.69
C GLU A 119 12.30 8.82 -26.54
N LYS A 120 11.00 8.98 -26.82
CA LYS A 120 9.96 9.33 -25.84
C LYS A 120 9.79 8.27 -24.73
N GLU A 121 10.22 7.03 -24.94
CA GLU A 121 10.07 5.96 -23.93
C GLU A 121 11.08 6.06 -22.78
N ILE A 122 12.28 6.60 -22.99
CA ILE A 122 13.27 6.75 -21.91
C ILE A 122 12.83 7.84 -20.92
N ILE A 123 12.32 8.96 -21.45
CA ILE A 123 11.81 10.07 -20.64
C ILE A 123 10.55 9.63 -19.87
N SER A 124 9.68 8.80 -20.46
CA SER A 124 8.52 8.26 -19.75
C SER A 124 8.93 7.30 -18.63
N LEU A 125 9.90 6.41 -18.86
CA LEU A 125 10.45 5.52 -17.84
C LEU A 125 11.00 6.29 -16.64
N LEU A 126 11.79 7.34 -16.86
CA LEU A 126 12.31 8.17 -15.77
C LEU A 126 11.18 8.88 -15.01
N LYS A 127 10.16 9.40 -15.70
CA LYS A 127 8.99 10.01 -15.07
C LYS A 127 8.19 9.01 -14.24
N ASP A 128 8.04 7.76 -14.69
CA ASP A 128 7.31 6.71 -13.99
C ASP A 128 8.02 6.28 -12.70
N ILE A 129 9.36 6.19 -12.75
CA ILE A 129 10.20 5.94 -11.57
C ILE A 129 10.12 7.10 -10.58
N LEU A 130 10.24 8.36 -11.06
CA LEU A 130 10.15 9.56 -10.22
C LEU A 130 8.78 9.74 -9.58
N LYS A 131 7.70 9.35 -10.28
CA LYS A 131 6.34 9.30 -9.71
C LYS A 131 6.15 8.18 -8.68
N GLY A 132 7.12 7.28 -8.50
CA GLY A 132 7.02 6.15 -7.58
C GLY A 132 6.04 5.07 -8.05
N SER A 133 5.74 5.02 -9.36
CA SER A 133 4.91 3.97 -9.95
C SER A 133 5.51 3.53 -11.29
N PRO A 134 6.68 2.85 -11.27
CA PRO A 134 7.15 2.15 -12.45
C PRO A 134 6.12 1.10 -12.92
N MET A 135 5.37 0.52 -11.98
CA MET A 135 4.25 -0.38 -12.23
C MET A 135 3.04 0.01 -11.37
N TYR A 136 1.83 -0.15 -11.90
CA TYR A 136 0.57 0.16 -11.20
C TYR A 136 0.47 -0.48 -9.81
N HIS A 137 1.01 -1.68 -9.61
CA HIS A 137 0.99 -2.38 -8.32
C HIS A 137 2.07 -1.93 -7.33
N MET A 138 3.14 -1.26 -7.79
CA MET A 138 4.26 -0.85 -6.95
C MET A 138 3.90 0.30 -6.01
N TRP A 139 2.86 1.09 -6.33
CA TRP A 139 2.45 2.26 -5.55
C TRP A 139 2.32 1.97 -4.05
N TYR A 140 1.83 0.77 -3.71
CA TYR A 140 1.61 0.34 -2.34
C TYR A 140 2.94 0.19 -1.57
N LEU A 141 4.01 -0.30 -2.21
CA LEU A 141 5.33 -0.41 -1.58
C LEU A 141 5.96 0.96 -1.34
N TYR A 142 5.86 1.88 -2.30
CA TYR A 142 6.34 3.25 -2.13
C TYR A 142 5.58 3.99 -1.02
N MET A 143 4.26 3.82 -0.96
CA MET A 143 3.43 4.33 0.13
C MET A 143 3.85 3.75 1.49
N LEU A 144 4.10 2.43 1.57
CA LEU A 144 4.59 1.80 2.80
C LEU A 144 5.96 2.33 3.24
N ILE A 145 6.88 2.59 2.30
CA ILE A 145 8.18 3.21 2.61
C ILE A 145 7.96 4.57 3.27
N GLY A 146 7.07 5.41 2.72
CA GLY A 146 6.73 6.71 3.31
C GLY A 146 6.14 6.61 4.72
N ILE A 147 5.17 5.72 4.93
CA ILE A 147 4.56 5.52 6.25
C ILE A 147 5.58 4.97 7.26
N TYR A 148 6.43 4.03 6.84
CA TYR A 148 7.43 3.45 7.72
C TYR A 148 8.58 4.41 8.04
N ALA A 149 8.88 5.37 7.17
CA ALA A 149 9.79 6.46 7.48
C ALA A 149 9.30 7.28 8.69
N LEU A 150 7.99 7.54 8.77
CA LEU A 150 7.33 8.30 9.85
C LEU A 150 7.04 7.49 11.11
N THR A 151 6.96 6.16 11.00
CA THR A 151 6.60 5.26 12.09
C THR A 151 7.41 5.45 13.39
N PRO A 152 8.75 5.60 13.39
CA PRO A 152 9.49 5.84 14.62
C PRO A 152 9.16 7.18 15.30
N ILE A 153 8.79 8.21 14.52
CA ILE A 153 8.32 9.48 15.07
C ILE A 153 7.02 9.26 15.84
N VAL A 154 6.09 8.48 15.27
CA VAL A 154 4.82 8.11 15.91
C VAL A 154 5.05 7.33 17.21
N ILE A 155 5.99 6.38 17.23
CA ILE A 155 6.35 5.64 18.45
C ILE A 155 6.88 6.59 19.53
N ARG A 156 7.72 7.57 19.16
CA ARG A 156 8.26 8.55 20.11
C ARG A 156 7.17 9.43 20.72
N PHE A 157 6.25 9.93 19.89
CA PHE A 157 5.09 10.71 20.35
C PHE A 157 4.22 9.93 21.33
N LYS A 158 3.92 8.66 21.02
CA LYS A 158 3.17 7.78 21.93
C LYS A 158 3.86 7.71 23.30
N ASN A 159 5.16 7.40 23.32
CA ASN A 159 5.91 7.26 24.57
C ASN A 159 5.93 8.57 25.39
N SER A 160 6.10 9.72 24.71
CA SER A 160 6.09 11.04 25.37
C SER A 160 4.74 11.42 25.99
N ILE A 161 3.62 11.00 25.36
CA ILE A 161 2.28 11.23 25.91
C ILE A 161 2.03 10.29 27.08
N THR A 162 2.40 9.01 26.96
CA THR A 162 2.24 8.04 28.05
C THR A 162 2.98 8.48 29.31
N GLU A 163 4.24 8.92 29.20
CA GLU A 163 5.01 9.42 30.36
C GLU A 163 4.35 10.63 31.04
N LYS A 164 3.90 11.63 30.28
CA LYS A 164 3.22 12.82 30.83
C LYS A 164 1.88 12.48 31.50
N THR A 165 1.14 11.53 30.94
CA THR A 165 -0.13 11.09 31.51
C THR A 165 0.08 10.36 32.83
N PHE A 166 1.11 9.50 32.93
CA PHE A 166 1.45 8.82 34.19
C PHE A 166 1.93 9.81 35.27
N TYR A 167 2.83 10.73 34.92
CA TYR A 167 3.32 11.75 35.86
C TYR A 167 2.19 12.64 36.43
N ASN A 168 1.20 13.00 35.62
CA ASN A 168 0.06 13.83 36.05
C ASN A 168 -0.97 13.09 36.90
N LEU A 169 -0.99 11.76 36.87
CA LEU A 169 -1.86 10.94 37.72
C LEU A 169 -1.25 10.78 39.13
N ASP A 170 0.06 10.56 39.22
CA ASP A 170 0.77 10.46 40.51
C ASP A 170 0.91 11.83 41.22
N SER A 171 0.92 12.95 40.49
CA SER A 171 0.98 14.29 41.10
C SER A 171 -0.38 14.81 41.62
N ARG A 172 -1.46 14.04 41.43
CA ARG A 172 -2.83 14.39 41.86
C ARG A 172 -3.38 13.46 42.96
N SER A 173 -2.63 12.44 43.35
CA SER A 173 -2.90 11.55 44.49
C SER A 173 -2.08 11.95 45.71
#